data_AF-A0A965NHT6-F1
#
_entry.id   AF-A0A965NHT6-F1
#
_cell.length_a   1.000
_cell.length_b   1.000
_cell.length_c   1.000
_cell.angle_alpha   90.00
_cell.angle_beta   90.00
_cell.angle_gamma   90.00
#
_symmetry.space_group_name_H-M   'P 1'
#
loop_
_entity.id
_entity.type
_entity.pdbx_description
1 polymer ?
#
loop_
_entity_poly.entity_id
_entity_poly.type
_entity_poly.pdbx_seq_one_letter_code
_entity_poly.pdbx_strand_id
1 'polypeptide(L)'
;MNSITNQPPRSFLRPISWVIALGGLLLLFLQPWAPRNPALDELKEQWTVAHRTRNLTAMEALFHGDNMDDAMRSRWRTVILQEFDLRLRSVKMKSLPDEVTSAPQAEASFTPVAQMTVYYDDPNRFTVTYLIGKNPSGVHRILLF
;
A
#
# COMPACT_ATOMS: atom_id res chain seq x y z
N MET A 1 29.84 -30.74 -62.45
CA MET A 1 28.37 -30.59 -62.61
C MET A 1 27.73 -31.81 -61.97
N ASN A 2 27.39 -31.73 -60.67
CA ASN A 2 26.05 -31.51 -60.07
C ASN A 2 25.42 -32.87 -59.68
N SER A 3 25.32 -33.19 -58.37
CA SER A 3 24.05 -33.22 -57.60
C SER A 3 23.56 -34.67 -57.36
N ILE A 4 23.02 -35.15 -56.23
CA ILE A 4 22.62 -34.66 -54.90
C ILE A 4 22.56 -35.88 -53.95
N THR A 5 23.05 -35.70 -52.72
CA THR A 5 22.93 -36.61 -51.57
C THR A 5 21.55 -36.46 -50.91
N ASN A 6 20.81 -37.54 -50.65
CA ASN A 6 19.57 -37.51 -49.87
C ASN A 6 19.76 -38.21 -48.50
N GLN A 7 19.82 -37.40 -47.44
CA GLN A 7 19.77 -37.82 -46.03
C GLN A 7 18.30 -37.91 -45.54
N PRO A 8 17.96 -38.83 -44.61
CA PRO A 8 16.64 -38.94 -43.98
C PRO A 8 16.45 -37.91 -42.83
N PRO A 9 15.22 -37.73 -42.29
CA PRO A 9 14.74 -36.46 -41.77
C PRO A 9 15.27 -36.15 -40.36
N ARG A 10 15.63 -34.88 -40.16
CA ARG A 10 15.98 -34.32 -38.86
C ARG A 10 14.72 -34.11 -38.02
N SER A 11 14.68 -34.80 -36.90
CA SER A 11 13.73 -34.58 -35.80
C SER A 11 13.77 -33.13 -35.31
N PHE A 12 12.57 -32.58 -35.11
CA PHE A 12 12.25 -31.39 -34.34
C PHE A 12 13.14 -31.21 -33.11
N LEU A 13 13.74 -30.03 -32.96
CA LEU A 13 13.99 -29.35 -31.69
C LEU A 13 14.39 -27.90 -32.01
N ARG A 14 13.43 -26.97 -31.88
CA ARG A 14 13.68 -25.53 -31.93
C ARG A 14 14.26 -25.09 -30.58
N PRO A 15 15.43 -24.43 -30.50
CA PRO A 15 15.79 -23.68 -29.32
C PRO A 15 15.36 -22.21 -29.51
N ILE A 16 14.08 -21.91 -29.25
CA ILE A 16 13.62 -20.52 -29.08
C ILE A 16 13.38 -20.35 -27.58
N SER A 17 14.43 -20.05 -26.81
CA SER A 17 14.29 -19.88 -25.36
C SER A 17 15.31 -18.93 -24.74
N TRP A 18 15.63 -17.82 -25.43
CA TRP A 18 16.50 -16.78 -24.85
C TRP A 18 15.89 -15.36 -24.90
N VAL A 19 14.88 -15.11 -25.72
CA VAL A 19 14.27 -13.76 -25.83
C VAL A 19 13.30 -13.45 -24.68
N ILE A 20 12.74 -14.47 -24.02
CA ILE A 20 11.73 -14.29 -22.95
C ILE A 20 12.36 -13.80 -21.63
N ALA A 21 13.64 -14.12 -21.38
CA ALA A 21 14.31 -13.73 -20.14
C ALA A 21 14.61 -12.22 -20.03
N LEU A 22 14.81 -11.53 -21.17
CA LEU A 22 15.06 -10.08 -21.19
C LEU A 22 13.76 -9.26 -21.11
N GLY A 23 12.66 -9.74 -21.68
CA GLY A 23 11.35 -9.08 -21.60
C GLY A 23 10.76 -9.08 -20.18
N GLY A 24 10.95 -10.16 -19.43
CA GLY A 24 10.51 -10.25 -18.03
C GLY A 24 11.27 -9.33 -17.07
N LEU A 25 12.57 -9.09 -17.34
CA LEU A 25 13.39 -8.19 -16.53
C LEU A 25 13.05 -6.71 -16.78
N LEU A 26 12.65 -6.34 -18.01
CA LEU A 26 12.27 -4.96 -18.34
C LEU A 26 10.92 -4.55 -17.73
N LEU A 27 9.99 -5.50 -17.58
CA LEU A 27 8.68 -5.26 -16.96
C LEU A 27 8.75 -5.06 -15.43
N LEU A 28 9.83 -5.51 -14.78
CA LEU A 28 10.11 -5.19 -13.37
C LEU A 28 10.57 -3.74 -13.18
N PHE A 29 11.17 -3.11 -14.20
CA PHE A 29 11.60 -1.71 -14.16
C PHE A 29 10.52 -0.72 -14.61
N LEU A 30 9.45 -1.20 -15.25
CA LEU A 30 8.28 -0.42 -15.66
C LEU A 30 7.14 -0.48 -14.63
N GLN A 31 7.42 -0.78 -13.36
CA GLN A 31 6.54 -0.29 -12.30
C GLN A 31 6.69 1.24 -12.36
N PRO A 32 5.68 2.00 -12.81
CA PRO A 32 5.76 3.45 -12.76
C PRO A 32 6.09 3.78 -11.31
N TRP A 33 7.25 4.40 -11.09
CA TRP A 33 7.59 4.95 -9.80
C TRP A 33 6.49 5.96 -9.51
N ALA A 34 5.48 5.54 -8.75
CA ALA A 34 4.44 6.44 -8.31
C ALA A 34 5.18 7.62 -7.66
N PRO A 35 4.87 8.87 -8.07
CA PRO A 35 5.60 10.02 -7.57
C PRO A 35 5.60 9.95 -6.05
N ARG A 36 6.81 9.95 -5.48
CA ARG A 36 7.01 9.84 -4.04
C ARG A 36 6.27 11.00 -3.38
N ASN A 37 5.26 10.69 -2.57
CA ASN A 37 4.52 11.71 -1.84
C ASN A 37 5.13 11.83 -0.43
N PRO A 38 5.95 12.86 -0.15
CA PRO A 38 6.67 12.98 1.11
C PRO A 38 5.72 13.06 2.31
N ALA A 39 4.51 13.61 2.14
CA ALA A 39 3.52 13.69 3.20
C ALA A 39 2.96 12.31 3.59
N LEU A 40 2.85 11.37 2.64
CA LEU A 40 2.45 10.00 2.93
C LEU A 40 3.57 9.21 3.61
N ASP A 41 4.83 9.46 3.22
CA ASP A 41 6.00 8.89 3.89
C ASP A 41 6.09 9.40 5.34
N GLU A 42 5.88 10.69 5.56
CA GLU A 42 5.84 11.31 6.88
C GLU A 42 4.71 10.74 7.74
N LEU A 43 3.49 10.61 7.20
CA LEU A 43 2.37 10.02 7.93
C LEU A 43 2.67 8.56 8.34
N LYS A 44 3.25 7.77 7.44
CA LYS A 44 3.68 6.41 7.72
C LYS A 44 4.74 6.36 8.83
N GLU A 45 5.69 7.29 8.81
CA GLU A 45 6.73 7.40 9.84
C GLU A 45 6.13 7.77 11.19
N GLN A 46 5.30 8.82 11.24
CA GLN A 46 4.59 9.24 12.46
C GLN A 46 3.77 8.10 13.06
N TRP A 47 3.04 7.35 12.23
CA TRP A 47 2.28 6.18 12.68
C TRP A 47 3.21 5.10 13.25
N THR A 48 4.30 4.80 12.55
CA THR A 48 5.28 3.78 12.97
C THR A 48 5.93 4.15 14.31
N VAL A 49 6.31 5.41 14.48
CA VAL A 49 6.91 5.93 15.72
C VAL A 49 5.88 5.89 16.86
N ALA A 50 4.66 6.37 16.63
CA ALA A 50 3.58 6.34 17.63
C ALA A 50 3.29 4.90 18.08
N HIS A 51 3.24 3.96 17.15
CA HIS A 51 3.05 2.53 17.44
C HIS A 51 4.19 1.95 18.29
N ARG A 52 5.44 2.10 17.84
CA ARG A 52 6.62 1.56 18.54
C ARG A 52 6.83 2.16 19.92
N THR A 53 6.52 3.45 20.09
CA THR A 53 6.62 4.16 21.37
C THR A 53 5.38 3.99 22.23
N ARG A 54 4.35 3.27 21.74
CA ARG A 54 3.06 3.08 22.42
C ARG A 54 2.41 4.41 22.83
N ASN A 55 2.62 5.44 22.02
CA ASN A 55 2.12 6.78 22.30
C ASN A 55 0.69 6.91 21.79
N LEU A 56 -0.27 6.70 22.69
CA LEU A 56 -1.70 6.77 22.40
C LEU A 56 -2.09 8.13 21.81
N THR A 57 -1.64 9.23 22.42
CA THR A 57 -2.00 10.59 21.99
C THR A 57 -1.47 10.91 20.59
N ALA A 58 -0.23 10.54 20.30
CA ALA A 58 0.33 10.70 18.96
C ALA A 58 -0.44 9.84 17.95
N MET A 59 -0.80 8.60 18.30
CA MET A 59 -1.57 7.73 17.43
C MET A 59 -2.97 8.30 17.15
N GLU A 60 -3.70 8.73 18.18
CA GLU A 60 -5.02 9.37 18.05
C GLU A 60 -4.99 10.58 17.13
N ALA A 61 -3.96 11.42 17.24
CA ALA A 61 -3.83 12.62 16.42
C ALA A 61 -3.74 12.31 14.92
N LEU A 62 -3.32 11.11 14.51
CA LEU A 62 -3.20 10.75 13.09
C LEU A 62 -4.55 10.46 12.43
N PHE A 63 -5.59 10.21 13.22
CA PHE A 63 -6.93 9.91 12.71
C PHE A 63 -7.78 11.16 12.58
N HIS A 64 -8.66 11.17 11.58
CA HIS A 64 -9.71 12.16 11.47
C HIS A 64 -10.86 11.80 12.45
N GLY A 65 -11.21 12.72 13.33
CA GLY A 65 -12.13 12.47 14.45
C GLY A 65 -13.15 13.58 14.70
N ASP A 66 -13.39 14.47 13.74
CA ASP A 66 -14.24 15.67 13.94
C ASP A 66 -15.69 15.34 14.31
N ASN A 67 -16.16 14.11 14.01
CA ASN A 67 -17.50 13.63 14.35
C ASN A 67 -17.52 12.52 15.42
N MET A 68 -16.41 12.27 16.12
CA MET A 68 -16.36 11.24 17.17
C MET A 68 -16.87 11.78 18.50
N ASP A 69 -17.98 11.21 18.96
CA ASP A 69 -18.42 11.37 20.35
C ASP A 69 -17.44 10.69 21.34
N ASP A 70 -17.60 10.97 22.63
CA ASP A 70 -16.70 10.46 23.67
C ASP A 70 -16.73 8.93 23.78
N ALA A 71 -17.87 8.30 23.51
CA ALA A 71 -18.02 6.86 23.57
C ALA A 71 -17.26 6.18 22.41
N MET A 72 -17.39 6.73 21.20
CA MET A 72 -16.65 6.29 20.01
C MET A 72 -15.16 6.51 20.21
N ARG A 73 -14.75 7.67 20.73
CA ARG A 73 -13.35 7.95 21.06
C ARG A 73 -12.80 6.95 22.07
N SER A 74 -13.55 6.61 23.12
CA SER A 74 -13.13 5.60 24.10
C SER A 74 -12.98 4.22 23.48
N ARG A 75 -13.91 3.80 22.61
CA ARG A 75 -13.80 2.51 21.90
C ARG A 75 -12.57 2.49 20.99
N TRP A 76 -12.34 3.59 20.28
CA TRP A 76 -11.20 3.74 19.39
C TRP A 76 -9.87 3.67 20.15
N ARG A 77 -9.77 4.30 21.33
CA ARG A 77 -8.61 4.15 22.22
C ARG A 77 -8.36 2.70 22.59
N THR A 78 -9.39 1.93 22.91
CA THR A 78 -9.24 0.50 23.20
C THR A 78 -8.67 -0.27 22.01
N VAL A 79 -9.13 0.03 20.79
CA VAL A 79 -8.59 -0.59 19.56
C VAL A 79 -7.11 -0.24 19.38
N ILE A 80 -6.72 1.03 19.53
CA ILE A 80 -5.32 1.45 19.46
C ILE A 80 -4.46 0.72 20.50
N LEU A 81 -4.96 0.59 21.73
CA LEU A 81 -4.25 -0.11 22.80
C LEU A 81 -4.05 -1.60 22.47
N GLN A 82 -5.07 -2.27 21.93
CA GLN A 82 -4.94 -3.65 21.44
C GLN A 82 -3.93 -3.74 20.29
N GLU A 83 -3.88 -2.73 19.43
CA GLU A 83 -2.94 -2.68 18.32
C GLU A 83 -1.48 -2.55 18.78
N PHE A 84 -1.22 -1.88 19.92
CA PHE A 84 0.11 -1.78 20.53
C PHE A 84 0.64 -3.09 21.15
N ASP A 85 -0.25 -4.05 21.41
CA ASP A 85 0.14 -5.38 21.87
C ASP A 85 0.70 -6.24 20.74
N LEU A 86 0.38 -5.89 19.48
CA LEU A 86 0.87 -6.59 18.30
C LEU A 86 2.27 -6.09 17.91
N ARG A 87 3.16 -7.02 17.54
CA ARG A 87 4.50 -6.67 17.06
C ARG A 87 4.43 -6.19 15.61
N LEU A 88 4.81 -4.94 15.38
CA LEU A 88 4.83 -4.37 14.03
C LEU A 88 5.94 -5.01 13.18
N ARG A 89 5.57 -5.63 12.05
CA ARG A 89 6.52 -6.15 11.06
C ARG A 89 6.86 -5.11 10.01
N SER A 90 5.85 -4.54 9.36
CA SER A 90 6.05 -3.52 8.31
C SER A 90 4.79 -2.72 8.02
N VAL A 91 4.96 -1.50 7.52
CA VAL A 91 3.88 -0.66 7.03
C VAL A 91 4.11 -0.35 5.55
N LYS A 92 3.09 -0.54 4.73
CA LYS A 92 3.10 -0.21 3.29
C LYS A 92 2.06 0.86 3.00
N MET A 93 2.38 1.72 2.03
CA MET A 93 1.48 2.75 1.55
C MET A 93 1.26 2.53 0.05
N LYS A 94 0.02 2.68 -0.40
CA LYS A 94 -0.36 2.59 -1.79
C LYS A 94 -1.25 3.78 -2.14
N SER A 95 -0.83 4.62 -3.09
CA SER A 95 -1.70 5.68 -3.61
C SER A 95 -2.90 5.08 -4.33
N LEU A 96 -4.06 5.70 -4.16
CA LEU A 96 -5.27 5.34 -4.89
C LEU A 96 -5.25 6.01 -6.27
N PRO A 97 -5.81 5.37 -7.31
CA PRO A 97 -5.94 5.98 -8.62
C PRO A 97 -6.94 7.15 -8.57
N ASP A 98 -6.73 8.16 -9.42
CA ASP A 98 -7.51 9.41 -9.41
C ASP A 98 -9.02 9.19 -9.61
N GLU A 99 -9.42 8.11 -10.28
CA GLU A 99 -10.83 7.71 -10.46
C GLU A 99 -11.54 7.38 -9.14
N VAL A 100 -10.82 6.86 -8.14
CA VAL A 100 -11.34 6.59 -6.78
C VAL A 100 -11.39 7.88 -5.96
N THR A 101 -10.47 8.80 -6.23
CA THR A 101 -10.37 10.13 -5.60
C THR A 101 -11.45 11.10 -6.12
N SER A 102 -11.98 10.87 -7.33
CA SER A 102 -12.88 11.78 -8.06
C SER A 102 -14.38 11.54 -7.82
N ALA A 103 -14.76 10.59 -6.97
CA ALA A 103 -16.16 10.44 -6.59
C ALA A 103 -16.65 11.77 -5.97
N PRO A 104 -17.84 12.31 -6.36
CA PRO A 104 -18.31 13.59 -5.87
C PRO A 104 -18.66 13.48 -4.39
N GLN A 105 -17.65 13.64 -3.53
CA GLN A 105 -17.81 13.75 -2.09
C GLN A 105 -18.17 15.20 -1.78
N ALA A 106 -19.43 15.56 -2.07
CA ALA A 106 -19.94 16.91 -1.84
C ALA A 106 -19.93 17.35 -0.36
N GLU A 107 -19.56 16.47 0.58
CA GLU A 107 -19.64 16.73 2.04
C GLU A 107 -18.44 16.24 2.87
N ALA A 108 -17.42 15.58 2.31
CA ALA A 108 -16.33 15.04 3.13
C ALA A 108 -15.19 16.06 3.31
N SER A 109 -14.82 16.37 4.57
CA SER A 109 -13.65 17.21 4.88
C SER A 109 -12.32 16.63 4.39
N PHE A 110 -12.30 15.34 4.03
CA PHE A 110 -11.12 14.62 3.53
C PHE A 110 -11.49 13.72 2.35
N THR A 111 -10.76 13.87 1.24
CA THR A 111 -10.87 12.99 0.07
C THR A 111 -9.89 11.81 0.19
N PRO A 112 -10.31 10.55 0.03
CA PRO A 112 -9.41 9.39 0.03
C PRO A 112 -8.37 9.50 -1.09
N VAL A 113 -7.08 9.40 -0.75
CA VAL A 113 -5.96 9.51 -1.71
C VAL A 113 -4.98 8.34 -1.64
N ALA A 114 -4.99 7.58 -0.55
CA ALA A 114 -4.10 6.44 -0.38
C ALA A 114 -4.68 5.39 0.58
N GLN A 115 -4.03 4.24 0.61
CA GLN A 115 -4.30 3.13 1.51
C GLN A 115 -3.02 2.79 2.27
N MET A 116 -3.11 2.73 3.60
CA MET A 116 -2.04 2.26 4.46
C MET A 116 -2.35 0.83 4.90
N THR A 117 -1.42 -0.09 4.67
CA THR A 117 -1.54 -1.48 5.09
C THR A 117 -0.46 -1.79 6.11
N VAL A 118 -0.88 -2.20 7.30
CA VAL A 118 -0.02 -2.54 8.42
C VAL A 118 0.04 -4.05 8.56
N TYR A 119 1.25 -4.59 8.56
CA TYR A 119 1.52 -6.01 8.72
C TYR A 119 2.11 -6.25 10.11
N TYR A 120 1.49 -7.17 10.85
CA TYR A 120 1.96 -7.59 12.16
C TYR A 120 2.73 -8.91 12.08
N ASP A 121 3.66 -9.10 13.01
CA ASP A 121 4.38 -10.34 13.20
C ASP A 121 3.57 -11.27 14.11
N ASP A 122 2.44 -11.74 13.57
CA ASP A 122 1.51 -12.66 14.23
C ASP A 122 1.42 -13.97 13.43
N PRO A 123 1.32 -15.15 14.07
CA PRO A 123 1.15 -16.43 13.38
C PRO A 123 -0.07 -16.47 12.46
N ASN A 124 -1.12 -15.70 12.75
CA ASN A 124 -2.32 -15.59 11.92
C ASN A 124 -2.16 -14.57 10.77
N ARG A 125 -0.97 -13.98 10.60
CA ARG A 125 -0.67 -12.97 9.57
C ARG A 125 -1.63 -11.79 9.60
N PHE A 126 -1.99 -11.35 10.80
CA PHE A 126 -2.91 -10.24 10.99
C PHE A 126 -2.41 -8.99 10.24
N THR A 127 -3.31 -8.42 9.44
CA THR A 127 -3.02 -7.26 8.60
C THR A 127 -4.19 -6.30 8.74
N VAL A 128 -3.90 -5.03 8.97
CA VAL A 128 -4.91 -3.97 9.05
C VAL A 128 -4.74 -3.03 7.88
N THR A 129 -5.86 -2.59 7.33
CA THR A 129 -5.88 -1.61 6.25
C THR A 129 -6.65 -0.38 6.67
N TYR A 130 -6.06 0.77 6.41
CA TYR A 130 -6.62 2.10 6.66
C TYR A 130 -6.70 2.87 5.34
N LEU A 131 -7.75 3.68 5.12
CA LEU A 131 -7.71 4.70 4.06
C LEU A 131 -7.13 5.99 4.63
N ILE A 132 -6.34 6.64 3.79
CA ILE A 132 -5.75 7.94 4.06
C ILE A 132 -6.51 8.97 3.24
N GLY A 133 -7.07 9.94 3.94
CA GLY A 133 -7.71 11.10 3.34
C GLY A 133 -6.77 12.29 3.29
N LYS A 134 -7.02 13.20 2.35
CA LYS A 134 -6.38 14.51 2.24
C LYS A 134 -7.45 15.60 2.28
N ASN A 135 -7.27 16.61 3.12
CA ASN A 135 -8.16 17.77 3.16
C ASN A 135 -7.77 18.85 2.13
N PRO A 136 -8.60 19.88 1.90
CA PRO A 136 -8.29 20.96 0.95
C PRO A 136 -6.98 21.72 1.26
N SER A 137 -6.56 21.77 2.52
CA SER A 137 -5.29 22.37 2.95
C SER A 137 -4.06 21.48 2.73
N GLY A 138 -4.26 20.24 2.27
CA GLY A 138 -3.18 19.28 1.98
C GLY A 138 -2.73 18.41 3.15
N VAL A 139 -3.43 18.49 4.30
CA VAL A 139 -3.16 17.65 5.47
C VAL A 139 -3.68 16.23 5.22
N HIS A 140 -2.87 15.23 5.54
CA HIS A 140 -3.23 13.83 5.43
C HIS A 140 -3.64 13.27 6.79
N ARG A 141 -4.72 12.50 6.84
CA ARG A 141 -5.22 11.83 8.05
C ARG A 141 -5.71 10.43 7.72
N ILE A 142 -5.67 9.55 8.70
CA ILE A 142 -6.31 8.24 8.60
C ILE A 142 -7.82 8.41 8.78
N LEU A 143 -8.61 7.84 7.87
CA LEU A 143 -10.07 7.89 7.92
C LEU A 143 -10.62 6.73 8.75
N LEU A 144 -11.62 7.05 9.58
CA LEU A 144 -12.39 6.07 10.36
C LEU A 144 -13.73 5.88 9.64
N PHE A 145 -14.11 4.63 9.36
CA PHE A 145 -15.37 4.24 8.70
C PHE A 145 -16.32 3.60 9.70
#